data_AF-U5NHI5-F1
#
_entry.id   AF-U5NHI5-F1
#
_cell.length_a   1.000
_cell.length_b   1.000
_cell.length_c   1.000
_cell.angle_alpha   90.00
_cell.angle_beta   90.00
_cell.angle_gamma   90.00
#
_symmetry.space_group_name_H-M   'P 1'
#
loop_
_entity.id
_entity.type
_entity.pdbx_description
1 polymer ?
#
loop_
_entity_poly.entity_id
_entity_poly.type
_entity_poly.pdbx_seq_one_letter_code
_entity_poly.pdbx_strand_id
1 'polypeptide(L)'
;VVDIHGTPIFPGGEYYILPALRGPGGGGVRIGKTGDLKCPVTILQDRREVKNGLPVKFTIPDISTGIIFTGTPIEIEFFKKPNCAKSSKWLVFVDNVIKKACVGIGGTTNY
;
A
#
# COMPACT_ATOMS: atom_id res chain seq x y z
N VAL A 1 6.47 0.27 15.94
CA VAL A 1 5.93 -0.76 15.02
C VAL A 1 7.03 -1.77 14.76
N VAL A 2 6.75 -3.08 14.74
CA VAL A 2 7.73 -4.14 14.47
C VAL A 2 7.25 -5.06 13.35
N ASP A 3 8.18 -5.71 12.66
CA ASP A 3 7.90 -6.72 11.64
C ASP A 3 7.61 -8.11 12.25
N ILE A 4 7.47 -9.12 11.38
CA ILE A 4 7.19 -10.51 11.78
C ILE A 4 8.33 -11.17 12.58
N HIS A 5 9.54 -10.61 12.52
CA HIS A 5 10.71 -11.07 13.28
C HIS A 5 10.92 -10.28 14.58
N GLY A 6 10.01 -9.35 14.91
CA GLY A 6 10.15 -8.46 16.06
C GLY A 6 11.15 -7.32 15.85
N THR A 7 11.61 -7.10 14.61
CA THR A 7 12.56 -6.02 14.28
C THR A 7 11.79 -4.71 14.05
N PRO A 8 12.26 -3.57 14.57
CA PRO A 8 11.63 -2.28 14.30
C PRO A 8 11.54 -1.98 12.79
N ILE A 9 10.43 -1.37 12.37
CA ILE A 9 10.27 -0.92 10.98
C ILE A 9 11.12 0.32 10.74
N PHE A 10 11.96 0.28 9.71
CA PHE A 10 12.83 1.38 9.30
C PHE A 10 12.21 2.18 8.16
N PRO A 11 12.22 3.53 8.22
CA PRO A 11 11.85 4.36 7.08
C PRO A 11 12.66 4.00 5.83
N GLY A 12 11.99 3.86 4.69
CA GLY A 12 12.60 3.46 3.42
C GLY A 12 12.86 1.95 3.26
N GLY A 13 12.69 1.15 4.31
CA GLY A 13 12.83 -0.31 4.25
C GLY A 13 11.75 -0.97 3.38
N GLU A 14 12.05 -2.17 2.86
CA GLU A 14 11.18 -2.93 1.96
C GLU A 14 10.36 -3.97 2.74
N TYR A 15 9.04 -3.80 2.77
CA TYR A 15 8.13 -4.65 3.56
C TYR A 15 6.92 -5.11 2.74
N TYR A 16 6.46 -6.33 2.98
CA TYR A 16 5.16 -6.81 2.50
C TYR A 16 4.10 -6.61 3.58
N ILE A 17 2.93 -6.10 3.20
CA ILE A 17 1.77 -6.02 4.10
C ILE A 17 0.93 -7.27 3.89
N LEU A 18 0.86 -8.12 4.91
CA LEU A 18 0.16 -9.41 4.89
C LEU A 18 -0.88 -9.48 6.01
N PRO A 19 -1.93 -10.29 5.86
CA PRO A 19 -2.83 -10.65 6.95
C PRO A 19 -2.06 -11.26 8.11
N ALA A 20 -2.38 -10.86 9.35
CA ALA A 20 -1.78 -11.45 10.54
C ALA A 20 -2.14 -12.94 10.69
N LEU A 21 -3.38 -13.31 10.34
CA LEU A 21 -3.84 -14.70 10.31
C LEU A 21 -3.62 -15.30 8.92
N ARG A 22 -2.86 -16.40 8.89
CA ARG A 22 -2.62 -17.20 7.69
C ARG A 22 -3.87 -17.98 7.24
N GLY A 23 -3.91 -18.40 5.99
CA GLY A 23 -5.01 -19.15 5.39
C GLY A 23 -6.15 -18.27 4.84
N PRO A 24 -7.37 -18.32 5.42
CA PRO A 24 -8.55 -17.66 4.84
C PRO A 24 -8.44 -16.12 4.70
N GLY A 25 -7.50 -15.50 5.42
CA GLY A 25 -7.25 -14.06 5.37
C GLY A 25 -6.74 -13.56 4.02
N GLY A 26 -6.26 -14.44 3.14
CA GLY A 26 -5.77 -14.09 1.81
C GLY A 26 -4.28 -13.75 1.78
N GLY A 27 -3.86 -13.05 0.74
CA GLY A 27 -2.47 -12.65 0.49
C GLY A 27 -2.22 -11.18 0.80
N GLY A 28 -1.11 -10.67 0.27
CA GLY A 28 -0.67 -9.30 0.46
C GLY A 28 -1.31 -8.29 -0.49
N VAL A 29 -0.90 -7.04 -0.32
CA VAL A 29 -1.41 -5.90 -1.10
C VAL A 29 -0.69 -5.77 -2.43
N ARG A 30 -1.44 -5.45 -3.49
CA ARG A 30 -0.91 -5.20 -4.84
C ARG A 30 -1.73 -4.11 -5.53
N ILE A 31 -1.26 -3.65 -6.68
CA ILE A 31 -2.04 -2.79 -7.57
C ILE A 31 -2.92 -3.62 -8.53
N GLY A 32 -4.04 -3.05 -8.93
CA GLY A 32 -4.96 -3.65 -9.89
C GLY A 32 -5.85 -2.60 -10.57
N LYS A 33 -6.52 -3.03 -11.65
CA LYS A 33 -7.57 -2.24 -12.31
C LYS A 33 -8.92 -2.54 -11.65
N THR A 34 -9.73 -1.51 -11.46
CA THR A 34 -11.11 -1.60 -10.96
C THR A 34 -12.00 -0.66 -11.76
N GLY A 35 -13.29 -0.99 -11.87
CA GLY A 35 -14.22 -0.24 -12.71
C GLY A 35 -13.69 -0.08 -14.14
N ASP A 36 -13.87 1.12 -14.70
CA ASP A 36 -13.43 1.45 -16.05
C ASP A 36 -12.02 2.06 -16.12
N LEU A 37 -11.24 1.94 -15.03
CA LEU A 37 -9.88 2.50 -14.97
C LEU A 37 -8.94 1.77 -15.94
N LYS A 38 -8.37 2.53 -16.89
CA LYS A 38 -7.40 2.00 -17.86
C LYS A 38 -6.05 1.66 -17.22
N CYS A 39 -5.66 2.35 -16.16
CA CYS A 39 -4.40 2.18 -15.44
C CYS A 39 -4.62 1.38 -14.13
N PRO A 40 -3.76 0.40 -13.78
CA PRO A 40 -3.89 -0.33 -12.52
C PRO A 40 -3.39 0.51 -11.35
N VAL A 41 -4.26 1.35 -10.80
CA VAL A 41 -3.94 2.29 -9.73
C VAL A 41 -4.61 1.98 -8.41
N THR A 42 -5.57 1.06 -8.37
CA THR A 42 -6.29 0.70 -7.15
C THR A 42 -5.50 -0.32 -6.34
N ILE A 43 -5.43 -0.14 -5.02
CA ILE A 43 -4.79 -1.10 -4.13
C ILE A 43 -5.78 -2.19 -3.76
N LEU A 44 -5.40 -3.42 -4.06
CA LEU A 44 -6.20 -4.62 -3.82
C LEU A 44 -5.40 -5.58 -2.94
N GLN A 45 -6.08 -6.20 -1.99
CA GLN A 45 -5.54 -7.35 -1.28
C GLN A 45 -5.76 -8.61 -2.13
N ASP A 46 -4.73 -9.45 -2.26
CA ASP A 46 -4.86 -10.71 -2.98
C ASP A 46 -5.71 -11.72 -2.19
N ARG A 47 -6.46 -12.56 -2.89
CA ARG A 47 -7.30 -13.61 -2.26
C ARG A 47 -6.50 -14.84 -1.87
N ARG A 48 -5.31 -15.03 -2.44
CA ARG A 48 -4.49 -16.23 -2.23
C ARG A 48 -3.32 -15.91 -1.32
N GLU A 49 -3.20 -16.62 -0.21
CA GLU A 49 -2.08 -16.47 0.74
C GLU A 49 -0.70 -16.59 0.08
N VAL A 50 -0.57 -17.45 -0.92
CA VAL A 50 0.69 -17.65 -1.68
C VAL A 50 1.15 -16.41 -2.47
N LYS A 51 0.35 -15.34 -2.51
CA LYS A 51 0.68 -14.08 -3.19
C LYS A 51 1.02 -13.02 -2.15
N ASN A 52 2.31 -12.78 -1.94
CA ASN A 52 2.80 -11.72 -1.03
C ASN A 52 2.47 -10.30 -1.52
N GLY A 53 2.11 -10.14 -2.80
CA GLY A 53 1.79 -8.84 -3.38
C GLY A 53 3.04 -8.05 -3.77
N LEU A 54 2.95 -6.72 -3.65
CA LEU A 54 4.04 -5.79 -3.94
C LEU A 54 4.60 -5.21 -2.64
N PRO A 55 5.93 -5.05 -2.56
CA PRO A 55 6.56 -4.47 -1.39
C PRO A 55 6.33 -2.95 -1.33
N VAL A 56 6.18 -2.45 -0.11
CA VAL A 56 6.06 -1.04 0.21
C VAL A 56 7.27 -0.55 0.99
N LYS A 57 7.49 0.76 0.92
CA LYS A 57 8.28 1.49 1.91
C LYS A 57 7.40 2.51 2.63
N PHE A 58 7.79 2.77 3.86
CA PHE A 58 7.19 3.78 4.71
C PHE A 58 8.16 4.96 4.83
N THR A 59 7.67 6.19 4.68
CA THR A 59 8.48 7.40 4.87
C THR A 59 7.84 8.30 5.91
N ILE A 60 8.67 8.95 6.72
CA ILE A 60 8.22 9.97 7.67
C ILE A 60 8.40 11.32 6.95
N PRO A 61 7.34 12.12 6.75
CA PRO A 61 7.44 13.39 6.04
C PRO A 61 8.19 14.46 6.85
N ASP A 62 8.15 14.36 8.19
CA ASP A 62 8.81 15.26 9.13
C ASP A 62 10.14 14.67 9.66
N ILE A 63 10.65 15.23 10.77
CA ILE A 63 11.88 14.79 11.42
C ILE A 63 11.78 13.31 11.81
N SER A 64 12.62 12.50 11.17
CA SER A 64 12.71 11.06 11.42
C SER A 64 13.67 10.76 12.57
N THR A 65 13.24 9.91 13.50
CA THR A 65 14.08 9.33 14.56
C THR A 65 14.80 8.05 14.10
N GLY A 66 14.66 7.68 12.82
CA GLY A 66 15.25 6.47 12.24
C GLY A 66 14.40 5.20 12.42
N ILE A 67 13.30 5.26 13.18
CA ILE A 67 12.39 4.13 13.44
C ILE A 67 10.94 4.62 13.39
N ILE A 68 10.01 3.77 12.92
CA ILE A 68 8.58 4.09 12.86
C ILE A 68 7.84 3.64 14.13
N PHE A 69 7.23 4.62 14.81
CA PHE A 69 6.38 4.41 15.99
C PHE A 69 4.89 4.39 15.61
N THR A 70 4.07 3.82 16.50
CA THR A 70 2.61 3.88 16.35
C THR A 70 2.14 5.33 16.53
N GLY A 71 1.19 5.77 15.70
CA GLY A 71 0.67 7.14 15.75
C GLY A 71 1.55 8.18 15.04
N THR A 72 2.72 7.80 14.54
CA THR A 72 3.55 8.66 13.68
C THR A 72 2.88 8.84 12.32
N PRO A 73 2.68 10.07 11.83
CA PRO A 73 2.27 10.32 10.46
C PRO A 73 3.31 9.76 9.49
N ILE A 74 2.86 8.95 8.53
CA ILE A 74 3.71 8.32 7.53
C ILE A 74 3.08 8.43 6.14
N GLU A 75 3.91 8.41 5.13
CA GLU A 75 3.49 8.09 3.77
C GLU A 75 3.83 6.63 3.46
N ILE A 76 3.01 6.01 2.62
CA ILE A 76 3.19 4.63 2.15
C ILE A 76 3.36 4.70 0.65
N GLU A 77 4.33 3.97 0.10
CA GLU A 77 4.51 3.89 -1.35
C GLU A 77 5.01 2.52 -1.79
N PHE A 78 4.55 2.05 -2.96
CA PHE A 78 5.12 0.86 -3.58
C PHE A 78 6.49 1.17 -4.17
N PHE A 79 7.40 0.19 -4.14
CA PHE A 79 8.70 0.31 -4.82
C PHE A 79 8.58 0.37 -6.35
N LYS A 80 7.49 -0.20 -6.91
CA LYS A 80 7.22 -0.21 -8.34
C LYS A 80 5.83 0.34 -8.62
N LYS A 81 5.70 1.08 -9.72
CA LYS A 81 4.43 1.59 -10.24
C LYS A 81 4.30 1.33 -11.74
N PRO A 82 3.09 1.25 -12.30
CA PRO A 82 2.90 1.18 -13.73
C PRO A 82 3.26 2.55 -14.35
N ASN A 83 3.70 2.55 -15.60
CA ASN A 83 4.12 3.78 -16.30
C ASN A 83 3.01 4.84 -16.37
N CYS A 84 1.74 4.42 -16.40
CA CYS A 84 0.58 5.31 -16.45
C CYS A 84 0.23 5.97 -15.10
N ALA A 85 0.82 5.54 -13.99
CA ALA A 85 0.64 6.18 -12.69
C ALA A 85 1.76 7.21 -12.45
N LYS A 86 1.41 8.44 -12.07
CA LYS A 86 2.42 9.49 -11.80
C LYS A 86 3.27 9.18 -10.56
N SER A 87 2.65 8.65 -9.51
CA SER A 87 3.28 8.33 -8.23
C SER A 87 2.94 6.90 -7.78
N SER A 88 3.82 6.28 -6.99
CA SER A 88 3.53 5.04 -6.25
C SER A 88 3.05 5.29 -4.83
N LYS A 89 3.03 6.57 -4.40
CA LYS A 89 2.50 6.99 -3.09
C LYS A 89 1.02 6.67 -3.01
N TRP A 90 0.64 6.14 -1.85
CA TRP A 90 -0.71 5.78 -1.53
C TRP A 90 -1.52 7.05 -1.26
N LEU A 91 -2.74 7.07 -1.77
CA LEU A 91 -3.72 8.12 -1.56
C LEU A 91 -5.10 7.51 -1.31
N VAL A 92 -6.01 8.32 -0.79
CA VAL A 92 -7.41 7.93 -0.63
C VAL A 92 -8.22 8.58 -1.76
N PHE A 93 -9.04 7.78 -2.45
CA PHE A 93 -10.00 8.27 -3.45
C PHE A 93 -11.41 7.77 -3.11
N VAL A 94 -12.44 8.49 -3.55
CA VAL A 94 -13.83 8.10 -3.33
C VAL A 94 -14.34 7.34 -4.55
N ASP A 95 -14.71 6.08 -4.36
CA ASP A 95 -15.45 5.31 -5.36
C ASP A 95 -16.95 5.56 -5.14
N ASN A 96 -17.56 6.28 -6.10
CA ASN A 96 -18.96 6.67 -6.05
C ASN A 96 -19.93 5.52 -6.36
N VAL A 97 -19.47 4.44 -7.00
CA VAL A 97 -20.30 3.27 -7.33
C VAL A 97 -20.59 2.48 -6.07
N ILE A 98 -19.55 2.21 -5.27
CA ILE A 98 -19.70 1.48 -4.00
C ILE A 98 -19.86 2.40 -2.78
N LYS A 99 -19.75 3.72 -2.97
CA LYS A 99 -19.83 4.76 -1.93
C LYS A 99 -18.82 4.54 -0.80
N LYS A 100 -17.55 4.32 -1.17
CA LYS A 100 -16.45 4.07 -0.21
C LYS A 100 -15.22 4.90 -0.53
N ALA A 101 -14.54 5.32 0.53
CA ALA A 101 -13.16 5.77 0.45
C ALA A 101 -12.24 4.54 0.29
N CYS A 102 -11.54 4.45 -0.83
CA CYS A 102 -10.63 3.37 -1.19
C CYS A 102 -9.20 3.88 -1.25
N VAL A 103 -8.23 2.95 -1.23
CA VAL A 103 -6.81 3.30 -1.33
C VAL A 103 -6.30 3.03 -2.74
N GLY A 104 -5.54 3.98 -3.27
CA GLY A 104 -4.99 3.96 -4.62
C GLY A 104 -3.59 4.55 -4.70
N ILE A 105 -2.99 4.54 -5.89
CA ILE A 105 -1.76 5.25 -6.24
C ILE A 105 -1.98 6.21 -7.41
N GLY A 106 -0.97 6.94 -7.84
CA GLY A 106 -1.07 7.84 -9.00
C GLY A 106 -1.33 9.28 -8.58
N GLY A 107 -2.32 9.92 -9.18
CA GLY A 107 -2.72 11.30 -8.85
C GLY A 107 -4.13 11.63 -9.37
N THR A 108 -4.51 12.91 -9.33
CA THR A 108 -5.87 13.38 -9.69
C THR A 108 -6.31 13.03 -11.11
N THR A 109 -5.39 12.78 -12.03
CA THR A 109 -5.71 12.37 -13.41
C THR A 109 -6.05 10.88 -13.54
N ASN A 110 -5.92 10.10 -12.47
CA ASN A 110 -6.13 8.66 -12.47
C ASN A 110 -7.49 8.23 -11.89
N TYR A 111 -8.27 9.14 -11.30
CA TYR A 111 -9.55 8.87 -10.63
C TYR A 111 -10.61 9.88 -11.04
#